data_AF-A0A924HM44-F1
#
_entry.id   AF-A0A924HM44-F1
#
_cell.length_a   1.000
_cell.length_b   1.000
_cell.length_c   1.000
_cell.angle_alpha   90.00
_cell.angle_beta   90.00
_cell.angle_gamma   90.00
#
_symmetry.space_group_name_H-M   'P 1'
#
loop_
_entity.id
_entity.type
_entity.pdbx_description
1 polymer ?
#
loop_
_entity_poly.entity_id
_entity_poly.type
_entity_poly.pdbx_seq_one_letter_code
_entity_poly.pdbx_strand_id
1 'polypeptide(L)'
;MWLKNITLLNFKNYATAELSFSKTVNVFVGNNGAGKTNLLDAIHYLCLCKGYFNPIDSHQIKSNEDLFLVQGDFDREEKNEKITCGLKRNQKKQFKRNKKEYDKLAHHIGLFPLVMISPYDVNIIM
;
A
#
# COMPACT_ATOMS: atom_id res chain seq x y z
N MET A 1 -9.09 13.21 5.48
CA MET A 1 -8.54 12.39 4.39
C MET A 1 -8.90 10.94 4.65
N TRP A 2 -9.31 10.17 3.64
CA TRP A 2 -9.55 8.72 3.78
C TRP A 2 -9.33 7.99 2.45
N LEU A 3 -9.03 6.69 2.50
CA LEU A 3 -8.85 5.83 1.33
C LEU A 3 -10.22 5.30 0.89
N LYS A 4 -10.69 5.65 -0.31
CA LYS A 4 -11.96 5.19 -0.88
C LYS A 4 -11.86 3.78 -1.42
N ASN A 5 -10.88 3.55 -2.27
CA ASN A 5 -10.71 2.31 -3.00
C ASN A 5 -9.25 1.91 -3.02
N ILE A 6 -8.98 0.59 -3.02
CA ILE A 6 -7.67 0.05 -3.32
C ILE A 6 -7.78 -1.04 -4.38
N THR A 7 -6.84 -1.04 -5.31
CA THR A 7 -6.66 -2.08 -6.33
C THR A 7 -5.27 -2.66 -6.18
N LEU A 8 -5.19 -3.99 -6.10
CA LEU A 8 -3.97 -4.75 -6.01
C LEU A 8 -3.83 -5.66 -7.23
N LEU A 9 -2.62 -5.74 -7.77
CA LEU A 9 -2.21 -6.73 -8.76
C LEU A 9 -0.89 -7.31 -8.31
N ASN A 10 -0.82 -8.63 -8.17
CA ASN A 10 0.39 -9.39 -7.87
C ASN A 10 1.15 -8.88 -6.64
N PHE A 11 0.43 -8.40 -5.63
CA PHE A 11 1.01 -7.90 -4.38
C PHE A 11 0.97 -8.97 -3.30
N LYS A 12 2.15 -9.50 -2.93
CA LYS A 12 2.32 -10.58 -1.96
C LYS A 12 1.42 -11.79 -2.25
N ASN A 13 0.42 -12.07 -1.42
CA ASN A 13 -0.49 -13.20 -1.64
C ASN A 13 -1.68 -12.84 -2.56
N TYR A 14 -1.92 -11.57 -2.86
CA TYR A 14 -2.98 -11.13 -3.78
C TYR A 14 -2.55 -11.25 -5.24
N ALA A 15 -3.27 -12.07 -6.02
CA ALA A 15 -3.15 -12.07 -7.48
C ALA A 15 -3.84 -10.83 -8.05
N THR A 16 -5.11 -10.64 -7.70
CA THR A 16 -5.87 -9.42 -7.92
C THR A 16 -6.75 -9.16 -6.69
N ALA A 17 -7.00 -7.89 -6.40
CA ALA A 17 -8.03 -7.50 -5.44
C ALA A 17 -8.52 -6.09 -5.74
N GLU A 18 -9.81 -5.84 -5.54
CA GLU A 18 -10.39 -4.52 -5.57
C GLU A 18 -11.32 -4.39 -4.37
N LEU A 19 -11.09 -3.37 -3.53
CA LEU A 19 -11.89 -3.14 -2.33
C LEU A 19 -12.31 -1.67 -2.27
N SER A 20 -13.56 -1.47 -1.86
CA SER A 20 -14.12 -0.15 -1.51
C SER A 20 -14.28 -0.08 0.01
N PHE A 21 -13.89 1.03 0.61
CA PHE A 21 -13.93 1.25 2.05
C PHE A 21 -15.08 2.18 2.45
N SER A 22 -15.47 2.06 3.70
CA SER A 22 -16.30 3.04 4.39
C SER A 22 -15.43 4.16 4.96
N LYS A 23 -16.00 5.36 5.10
CA LYS A 23 -15.30 6.56 5.60
C LYS A 23 -14.83 6.44 7.06
N THR A 24 -15.47 5.57 7.84
CA THR A 24 -15.24 5.43 9.28
C THR A 24 -14.42 4.17 9.57
N VAL A 25 -15.05 3.11 10.08
CA VAL A 25 -14.38 1.90 10.53
C VAL A 25 -14.56 0.81 9.48
N ASN A 26 -13.45 0.17 9.14
CA ASN A 26 -13.42 -0.99 8.24
C ASN A 26 -12.85 -2.17 9.00
N VAL A 27 -13.56 -3.29 9.01
CA VAL A 27 -13.15 -4.51 9.72
C VAL A 27 -12.89 -5.61 8.70
N PHE A 28 -11.66 -6.12 8.68
CA PHE A 28 -11.29 -7.25 7.83
C PHE A 28 -11.26 -8.53 8.66
N VAL A 29 -12.13 -9.47 8.31
CA VAL A 29 -12.23 -10.78 8.96
C VAL A 29 -11.77 -11.90 8.02
N GLY A 30 -11.33 -13.02 8.61
CA GLY A 30 -10.90 -14.20 7.86
C GLY A 30 -9.79 -14.96 8.57
N ASN A 31 -9.44 -16.11 8.04
CA ASN A 31 -8.44 -17.00 8.64
C ASN A 31 -7.03 -16.40 8.63
N ASN A 32 -6.14 -16.95 9.47
CA ASN A 32 -4.72 -16.63 9.42
C ASN A 32 -4.14 -16.98 8.04
N GLY A 33 -3.27 -16.12 7.50
CA GLY A 33 -2.74 -16.27 6.14
C GLY A 33 -3.67 -15.78 5.02
N ALA A 34 -4.92 -15.38 5.31
CA ALA A 34 -5.87 -14.91 4.29
C ALA A 34 -5.51 -13.56 3.62
N GLY A 35 -4.43 -12.90 4.04
CA GLY A 35 -3.97 -11.64 3.43
C GLY A 35 -4.34 -10.36 4.16
N LYS A 36 -5.09 -10.41 5.26
CA LYS A 36 -5.49 -9.23 6.05
C LYS A 36 -4.31 -8.28 6.34
N THR A 37 -3.20 -8.82 6.86
CA THR A 37 -1.98 -8.06 7.15
C THR A 37 -1.31 -7.52 5.88
N ASN A 38 -1.37 -8.25 4.77
CA ASN A 38 -0.83 -7.82 3.48
C ASN A 38 -1.67 -6.68 2.86
N LEU A 39 -2.98 -6.66 3.09
CA LEU A 39 -3.83 -5.54 2.71
C LEU A 39 -3.44 -4.27 3.48
N LEU A 40 -3.27 -4.37 4.81
CA LEU A 40 -2.79 -3.24 5.61
C LEU A 40 -1.40 -2.78 5.16
N ASP A 41 -0.52 -3.71 4.81
CA ASP A 41 0.80 -3.38 4.29
C ASP A 41 0.74 -2.69 2.93
N ALA A 42 -0.20 -3.07 2.05
CA ALA A 42 -0.43 -2.37 0.79
C ALA A 42 -0.88 -0.91 1.00
N ILE A 43 -1.76 -0.67 1.99
CA ILE A 43 -2.19 0.68 2.38
C ILE A 43 -1.00 1.47 2.94
N HIS A 44 -0.21 0.88 3.82
CA HIS A 44 1.03 1.49 4.32
C HIS A 44 1.99 1.85 3.18
N TYR A 45 2.13 0.94 2.20
CA TYR A 45 2.96 1.13 1.03
C TYR A 45 2.53 2.36 0.20
N LEU A 46 1.22 2.56 0.03
CA LEU A 46 0.67 3.74 -0.65
C LEU A 46 0.94 5.06 0.08
N CYS A 47 1.16 5.04 1.39
CA CYS A 47 1.36 6.24 2.20
C CYS A 47 2.85 6.57 2.41
N LEU A 48 3.69 5.54 2.52
CA LEU A 48 5.10 5.67 2.94
C LEU A 48 6.11 5.13 1.93
N CYS A 49 5.63 4.70 0.75
CA CYS A 49 6.42 4.16 -0.35
C CYS A 49 7.26 2.92 -0.01
N LYS A 50 6.99 2.23 1.10
CA LYS A 50 7.71 1.02 1.53
C LYS A 50 6.78 0.10 2.31
N GLY A 51 7.10 -1.20 2.31
CA GLY A 51 6.44 -2.16 3.17
C GLY A 51 6.79 -1.88 4.63
N TYR A 52 5.82 -2.05 5.52
CA TYR A 52 5.99 -1.98 6.96
C TYR A 52 6.80 -3.16 7.48
N PHE A 53 6.40 -4.39 7.11
CA PHE A 53 7.05 -5.62 7.62
C PHE A 53 8.34 -5.97 6.89
N ASN A 54 8.42 -5.68 5.60
CA ASN A 54 9.59 -5.96 4.78
C ASN A 54 9.86 -4.75 3.87
N PRO A 55 10.99 -4.04 4.06
CA PRO A 55 11.32 -2.87 3.27
C PRO A 55 11.85 -3.22 1.86
N ILE A 56 12.18 -4.48 1.59
CA ILE A 56 12.69 -4.91 0.27
C ILE A 56 11.53 -4.94 -0.72
N ASP A 57 11.59 -4.08 -1.72
CA ASP A 57 10.52 -3.86 -2.69
C ASP A 57 10.25 -5.08 -3.58
N SER A 58 11.30 -5.78 -4.03
CA SER A 58 11.17 -6.97 -4.88
C SER A 58 10.43 -8.12 -4.19
N HIS A 59 10.50 -8.19 -2.86
CA HIS A 59 9.82 -9.22 -2.07
C HIS A 59 8.32 -8.94 -1.89
N GLN A 60 7.84 -7.77 -2.33
CA GLN A 60 6.40 -7.46 -2.34
C GLN A 60 5.71 -8.03 -3.57
N ILE A 61 6.47 -8.43 -4.60
CA ILE A 61 5.95 -9.09 -5.79
C ILE A 61 5.48 -10.50 -5.39
N LYS A 62 4.27 -10.85 -5.80
CA LYS A 62 3.74 -12.22 -5.64
C LYS A 62 4.69 -13.24 -6.24
N SER A 63 4.83 -14.39 -5.58
CA SER A 63 5.67 -15.48 -6.07
C SER A 63 5.28 -15.88 -7.50
N ASN A 64 6.29 -16.12 -8.34
CA ASN A 64 6.17 -16.44 -9.77
C ASN A 64 5.59 -15.32 -10.66
N GLU A 65 5.47 -14.10 -10.14
CA GLU A 65 5.10 -12.92 -10.92
C GLU A 65 6.31 -11.99 -11.13
N ASP A 66 6.26 -11.18 -12.18
CA ASP A 66 7.33 -10.25 -12.57
C ASP A 66 7.09 -8.81 -12.13
N LEU A 67 5.89 -8.49 -11.64
CA LEU A 67 5.53 -7.14 -11.24
C LEU A 67 4.46 -7.13 -10.17
N PHE A 68 4.33 -6.01 -9.46
CA PHE A 68 3.13 -5.68 -8.70
C PHE A 68 2.61 -4.30 -9.06
N LEU A 69 1.31 -4.08 -8.82
CA LEU A 69 0.68 -2.77 -8.80
C LEU A 69 -0.15 -2.62 -7.52
N VAL A 70 0.01 -1.49 -6.86
CA VAL A 70 -0.87 -1.04 -5.78
C VAL A 70 -1.40 0.33 -6.17
N GLN A 71 -2.72 0.48 -6.25
CA GLN A 71 -3.36 1.76 -6.54
C GLN A 71 -4.37 2.07 -5.44
N GLY A 72 -4.39 3.30 -4.96
CA GLY A 72 -5.39 3.80 -4.04
C GLY A 72 -6.02 5.09 -4.53
N ASP A 73 -7.33 5.22 -4.34
CA ASP A 73 -8.07 6.46 -4.55
C ASP A 73 -8.41 7.07 -3.20
N PHE A 74 -7.80 8.20 -2.88
CA PHE A 74 -7.99 8.91 -1.62
C PHE A 74 -8.95 10.08 -1.81
N ASP A 75 -9.70 10.40 -0.75
CA ASP A 75 -10.39 11.66 -0.60
C ASP A 75 -9.59 12.56 0.34
N ARG A 76 -9.18 13.73 -0.15
CA ARG A 76 -8.46 14.73 0.63
C ARG A 76 -9.09 16.09 0.33
N GLU A 77 -9.67 16.72 1.36
CA GLU A 77 -10.33 18.03 1.21
C GLU A 77 -11.36 18.03 0.07
N GLU A 78 -12.17 16.95 0.00
CA GLU A 78 -13.19 16.72 -1.05
C GLU A 78 -12.63 16.57 -2.48
N LYS A 79 -11.30 16.52 -2.63
CA LYS A 79 -10.63 16.20 -3.89
C LYS A 79 -10.27 14.72 -3.93
N ASN A 80 -10.52 14.11 -5.08
CA ASN A 80 -10.06 12.75 -5.35
C ASN A 80 -8.56 12.79 -5.72
N GLU A 81 -7.77 11.99 -5.03
CA GLU A 81 -6.35 11.84 -5.29
C GLU A 81 -6.00 10.37 -5.56
N LYS A 82 -5.54 10.09 -6.77
CA LYS A 82 -5.14 8.75 -7.19
C LYS A 82 -3.64 8.56 -6.97
N ILE A 83 -3.29 7.60 -6.12
CA ILE A 83 -1.91 7.18 -5.85
C ILE A 83 -1.68 5.82 -6.47
N THR A 84 -0.58 5.68 -7.22
CA THR A 84 -0.23 4.42 -7.89
C THR A 84 1.24 4.11 -7.63
N CYS A 85 1.51 2.89 -7.19
CA CYS A 85 2.83 2.33 -7.05
C CYS A 85 2.94 1.07 -7.91
N GLY A 86 3.93 1.03 -8.79
CA GLY A 86 4.25 -0.15 -9.58
C GLY A 86 5.73 -0.49 -9.48
N LEU A 87 6.02 -1.78 -9.44
CA LEU A 87 7.39 -2.29 -9.53
C LEU A 87 7.41 -3.48 -10.49
N LYS A 88 8.37 -3.49 -11.41
CA LYS A 88 8.75 -4.67 -12.18
C LYS A 88 10.07 -5.20 -11.62
N ARG A 89 10.28 -6.52 -11.65
CA ARG A 89 11.55 -7.14 -11.25
C ARG A 89 12.71 -6.46 -11.98
N ASN A 90 13.78 -6.19 -11.23
CA ASN A 90 15.00 -5.55 -11.72
C ASN A 90 14.80 -4.16 -12.34
N GLN A 91 13.67 -3.50 -12.09
CA GLN A 91 13.41 -2.14 -12.52
C GLN A 91 13.22 -1.22 -11.32
N LYS A 92 13.38 0.09 -11.57
CA LYS A 92 13.09 1.09 -10.54
C LYS A 92 11.58 1.12 -10.26
N LYS A 93 11.25 1.23 -8.97
CA LYS A 93 9.89 1.51 -8.50
C LYS A 93 9.37 2.82 -9.10
N GLN A 94 8.17 2.76 -9.68
CA GLN A 94 7.45 3.92 -10.18
C GLN A 94 6.35 4.29 -9.20
N PHE A 95 6.36 5.53 -8.73
CA PHE A 95 5.38 6.04 -7.79
C PHE A 95 4.74 7.30 -8.36
N LYS A 96 3.41 7.34 -8.44
CA LYS A 96 2.67 8.39 -9.15
C LYS A 96 1.55 8.94 -8.28
N ARG A 97 1.33 10.25 -8.37
CA ARG A 97 0.17 10.98 -7.82
C ARG A 97 -0.56 11.66 -8.98
N ASN A 98 -1.84 11.37 -9.13
CA ASN A 98 -2.67 11.89 -10.22
C ASN A 98 -1.99 11.74 -11.60
N LYS A 99 -1.44 10.53 -11.86
CA LYS A 99 -0.68 10.16 -13.06
C LYS A 99 0.71 10.80 -13.21
N LYS A 100 1.08 11.78 -12.38
CA LYS A 100 2.42 12.38 -12.38
C LYS A 100 3.37 11.57 -11.52
N GLU A 101 4.50 11.16 -12.09
CA GLU A 101 5.54 10.43 -11.37
C GLU A 101 6.34 11.34 -10.42
N TYR A 102 6.73 10.79 -9.28
CA TYR A 102 7.59 11.48 -8.32
C TYR A 102 9.06 11.35 -8.73
N ASP A 103 9.75 12.48 -8.82
CA ASP A 103 11.22 12.49 -9.00
C ASP A 103 11.94 11.92 -7.76
N LYS A 104 11.41 12.23 -6.58
CA LYS A 104 11.90 11.78 -5.27
C LYS A 104 10.74 11.28 -4.42
N LEU A 105 10.85 10.07 -3.89
CA LEU A 105 9.83 9.48 -3.00
C LEU A 105 9.64 10.30 -1.71
N ALA A 106 10.66 11.03 -1.25
CA ALA A 106 10.57 11.92 -0.11
C ALA A 106 9.50 13.02 -0.28
N HIS A 107 9.18 13.43 -1.51
CA HIS A 107 8.10 14.40 -1.77
C HIS A 107 6.70 13.79 -1.57
N HIS A 108 6.60 12.46 -1.51
CA HIS A 108 5.35 11.76 -1.22
C HIS A 108 5.13 11.56 0.28
N ILE A 109 6.20 11.19 0.99
CA ILE A 109 6.14 10.87 2.43
C ILE A 109 5.55 12.04 3.21
N GLY A 110 4.52 11.75 4.02
CA GLY A 110 3.81 12.75 4.83
C GLY A 110 2.61 13.42 4.16
N LEU A 111 2.42 13.26 2.85
CA LEU A 111 1.22 13.76 2.17
C LEU A 111 -0.04 12.98 2.55
N PHE A 112 0.12 11.67 2.81
CA PHE A 112 -0.93 10.76 3.22
C PHE A 112 -0.54 10.19 4.59
N PRO A 113 -0.80 10.92 5.68
CA PRO A 113 -0.43 10.47 7.02
C PRO A 113 -1.12 9.15 7.34
N LEU A 114 -0.34 8.20 7.86
CA LEU A 114 -0.79 6.88 8.27
C LEU A 114 -0.01 6.47 9.51
N VAL A 115 -0.73 5.91 10.47
CA VAL A 115 -0.16 5.24 11.65
C VAL A 115 -0.53 3.78 11.54
N MET A 116 0.47 2.91 11.62
CA MET A 116 0.28 1.47 11.70
C MET A 116 0.61 1.02 13.11
N ILE A 117 -0.30 0.26 13.71
CA ILE A 117 -0.12 -0.36 15.02
C ILE A 117 -0.06 -1.86 14.81
N SER A 118 0.93 -2.49 15.41
CA SER A 118 1.28 -3.89 15.19
C SER A 118 1.72 -4.54 16.50
N PRO A 119 1.48 -5.85 16.69
CA PRO A 119 2.04 -6.57 17.84
C PRO A 119 3.57 -6.48 17.93
N TYR A 120 4.27 -6.22 16.81
CA TYR A 120 5.73 -6.06 16.78
C TYR A 120 6.23 -4.74 17.39
N ASP A 121 5.35 -3.75 17.61
CA ASP A 121 5.75 -2.45 18.18
C ASP A 121 6.28 -2.58 19.63
N VAL A 122 6.02 -3.71 20.29
CA VAL A 122 6.59 -4.07 21.60
C VAL A 122 8.12 -4.05 21.59
N ASN A 123 8.75 -4.40 20.47
CA ASN A 123 10.22 -4.43 20.31
C ASN A 123 10.87 -3.04 20.24
N ILE A 124 10.08 -1.95 20.22
CA ILE A 124 10.62 -0.58 20.23
C ILE A 124 10.92 -0.14 21.68
N ILE A 125 10.23 -0.73 22.65
CA ILE A 125 10.31 -0.36 24.07
C ILE A 125 11.26 -1.29 24.83
N MET A 126 11.35 -2.56 24.43
CA MET A 126 12.23 -3.58 25.02
C MET A 126 13.45 -3.82 24.15
#